data_AF-A0A7X6VA29-F1
#
_entry.id   AF-A0A7X6VA29-F1
#
_cell.length_a   1.000
_cell.length_b   1.000
_cell.length_c   1.000
_cell.angle_alpha   90.00
_cell.angle_beta   90.00
_cell.angle_gamma   90.00
#
_symmetry.space_group_name_H-M   'P 1'
#
loop_
_entity.id
_entity.type
_entity.pdbx_description
1 polymer ?
#
loop_
_entity_poly.entity_id
_entity_poly.type
_entity_poly.pdbx_seq_one_letter_code
_entity_poly.pdbx_strand_id
1 'polypeptide(L)'
;MNAIKKTTVKLGKLSVDLVEKEEQFLGIGYVKYGRKSLRSNILPWTFYTESEAGFRFDIFTSLKVNQRRDGSVVLTFKSTGSRLPRIQEADAMGDSRIRTRRLKAPTAYFRWTLRPITENIGENEWSGMAMQLEIKSPDHPLHWVIEDATWEIGGSAASTTLIQQDVSTIDLEQKVKADSEFSTIEKFFTDGWGGSYPMDMLPRAAGAAICDFQTKEKWAICLFFEKPGLTRSRIDKHANENVIHYTDRPFVAASTHVVFPERKLLVYQHKAVLKKHEWRNLWLDCFTEVRERLCSNYGFTPEIPLPIIHSHLWDKELKQHGPSWIKPLENALPVYADLGYRHVFTHGVWNSVTSDDSPGIIGNICCPYDYAYAEKFGGKKIMRRLNDAAKKAGLRIAQWFSFQLSQNAPIWKEHPEWLVHQANGSPWNASYRELWAGKMTTEYADWIEQQILAVKEDTGIDGIFWDSYQNLGVTCIDWASPDKTPQAEAIWRLQALLQKEGFFQTCEVVTPFGVSQVALFGFDDDKFRRRLWSDT
;
A
#
# COMPACT_ATOMS: atom_id res chain seq x y z
N MET A 1 17.88 -39.91 4.64
CA MET A 1 17.20 -38.65 4.25
C MET A 1 16.05 -39.03 3.34
N ASN A 2 14.82 -38.66 3.69
CA ASN A 2 13.67 -38.95 2.82
C ASN A 2 13.77 -38.11 1.54
N ALA A 3 13.46 -38.73 0.39
CA ALA A 3 13.61 -38.11 -0.92
C ALA A 3 12.55 -37.01 -1.13
N ILE A 4 12.98 -35.87 -1.67
CA ILE A 4 12.07 -34.82 -2.12
C ILE A 4 11.41 -35.28 -3.43
N LYS A 5 10.07 -35.38 -3.42
CA LYS A 5 9.29 -35.66 -4.62
C LYS A 5 8.99 -34.34 -5.34
N LYS A 6 9.11 -34.35 -6.67
CA LYS A 6 8.82 -33.20 -7.52
C LYS A 6 7.81 -33.59 -8.59
N THR A 7 6.76 -32.81 -8.71
CA THR A 7 5.74 -32.97 -9.76
C THR A 7 5.69 -31.71 -10.60
N THR A 8 6.09 -31.76 -11.87
CA THR A 8 6.04 -30.60 -12.77
C THR A 8 4.67 -30.50 -13.44
N VAL A 9 4.04 -29.33 -13.35
CA VAL A 9 2.80 -29.02 -14.08
C VAL A 9 3.05 -27.95 -15.12
N LYS A 10 2.35 -28.05 -16.27
CA LYS A 10 2.47 -27.10 -17.39
C LYS A 10 1.29 -26.13 -17.41
N LEU A 11 1.61 -24.85 -17.63
CA LEU A 11 0.69 -23.71 -17.69
C LEU A 11 1.02 -22.90 -18.95
N GLY A 12 0.56 -23.36 -20.12
CA GLY A 12 0.96 -22.78 -21.40
C GLY A 12 2.48 -22.87 -21.62
N LYS A 13 3.16 -21.72 -21.75
CA LYS A 13 4.63 -21.65 -21.90
C LYS A 13 5.37 -21.77 -20.55
N LEU A 14 4.66 -21.70 -19.43
CA LEU A 14 5.21 -21.87 -18.10
C LEU A 14 5.18 -23.33 -17.64
N SER A 15 6.10 -23.69 -16.77
CA SER A 15 6.03 -24.89 -15.94
C SER A 15 6.40 -24.56 -14.51
N VAL A 16 5.68 -25.15 -13.56
CA VAL A 16 5.98 -25.01 -12.12
C VAL A 16 6.21 -26.38 -11.50
N ASP A 17 7.25 -26.48 -10.67
CA ASP A 17 7.56 -27.70 -9.93
C ASP A 17 6.85 -27.66 -8.57
N LEU A 18 5.96 -28.61 -8.32
CA LEU A 18 5.33 -28.82 -7.03
C LEU A 18 6.27 -29.66 -6.17
N VAL A 19 6.65 -29.16 -4.99
CA VAL A 19 7.64 -29.79 -4.11
C VAL A 19 6.92 -30.46 -2.94
N GLU A 20 7.10 -31.77 -2.81
CA GLU A 20 6.55 -32.57 -1.71
C GLU A 20 7.69 -33.28 -0.97
N LYS A 21 7.57 -33.38 0.35
CA LYS A 21 8.43 -34.23 1.19
C LYS A 21 7.52 -35.10 2.03
N GLU A 22 7.62 -36.41 1.83
CA GLU A 22 6.67 -37.38 2.40
C GLU A 22 5.24 -37.03 1.96
N GLU A 23 4.34 -36.75 2.90
CA GLU A 23 2.95 -36.31 2.63
C GLU A 23 2.78 -34.79 2.69
N GLN A 24 3.85 -34.04 2.99
CA GLN A 24 3.81 -32.59 3.13
C GLN A 24 4.07 -31.91 1.78
N PHE A 25 3.15 -31.04 1.38
CA PHE A 25 3.35 -30.08 0.30
C PHE A 25 4.14 -28.88 0.83
N LEU A 26 5.35 -28.69 0.32
CA LEU A 26 6.24 -27.61 0.76
C LEU A 26 5.96 -26.29 0.02
N GLY A 27 5.33 -26.35 -1.15
CA GLY A 27 5.08 -25.19 -2.01
C GLY A 27 5.55 -25.38 -3.45
N ILE A 28 5.66 -24.28 -4.18
CA ILE A 28 6.16 -24.26 -5.56
C ILE A 28 7.68 -24.03 -5.57
N GLY A 29 8.43 -24.91 -6.24
CA GLY A 29 9.87 -24.81 -6.44
C GLY A 29 10.21 -23.96 -7.68
N TYR A 30 10.82 -24.58 -8.68
CA TYR A 30 11.15 -23.89 -9.93
C TYR A 30 9.88 -23.35 -10.61
N VAL A 31 9.99 -22.13 -11.13
CA VAL A 31 9.09 -21.59 -12.14
C VAL A 31 9.93 -21.34 -13.39
N LYS A 32 9.54 -21.92 -14.52
CA LYS A 32 10.27 -21.81 -15.80
C LYS A 32 9.34 -21.33 -16.89
N TYR A 33 9.86 -20.50 -17.78
CA TYR A 33 9.25 -20.12 -19.06
C TYR A 33 10.05 -20.75 -20.19
N GLY A 34 9.51 -21.80 -20.80
CA GLY A 34 10.28 -22.68 -21.68
C GLY A 34 11.52 -23.24 -20.97
N ARG A 35 12.72 -22.80 -21.39
CA ARG A 35 14.00 -23.19 -20.77
C ARG A 35 14.55 -22.17 -19.77
N LYS A 36 13.99 -20.96 -19.69
CA LYS A 36 14.47 -19.91 -18.79
C LYS A 36 13.84 -20.10 -17.42
N SER A 37 14.64 -20.27 -16.38
CA SER A 37 14.16 -20.17 -15.00
C SER A 37 13.74 -18.73 -14.72
N LEU A 38 12.58 -18.52 -14.10
CA LEU A 38 12.14 -17.23 -13.56
C LEU A 38 12.32 -17.16 -12.04
N ARG A 39 12.53 -18.33 -11.44
CA ARG A 39 12.70 -18.57 -10.02
C ARG A 39 13.50 -19.85 -9.82
N SER A 40 14.40 -19.87 -8.84
CA SER A 40 15.14 -21.06 -8.41
C SER A 40 14.25 -22.01 -7.58
N ASN A 41 14.81 -23.10 -7.06
CA ASN A 41 14.12 -23.98 -6.10
C ASN A 41 14.78 -23.98 -4.72
N ILE A 42 15.59 -22.96 -4.42
CA ILE A 42 16.35 -22.86 -3.17
C ILE A 42 15.38 -22.79 -1.98
N LEU A 43 14.38 -21.93 -2.10
CA LEU A 43 13.24 -21.87 -1.19
C LEU A 43 11.98 -22.31 -1.95
N PRO A 44 11.00 -22.95 -1.31
CA PRO A 44 9.66 -23.10 -1.87
C PRO A 44 8.90 -21.77 -1.78
N TRP A 45 8.16 -21.42 -2.82
CA TRP A 45 7.11 -20.40 -2.73
C TRP A 45 5.92 -20.99 -2.01
N THR A 46 5.59 -20.39 -0.87
CA THR A 46 4.62 -20.91 0.09
C THR A 46 3.76 -19.79 0.67
N PHE A 47 2.82 -20.18 1.51
CA PHE A 47 1.96 -19.28 2.24
C PHE A 47 1.83 -19.73 3.69
N TYR A 48 1.43 -18.83 4.58
CA TYR A 48 0.80 -19.22 5.83
C TYR A 48 -0.22 -18.19 6.29
N THR A 49 -1.12 -18.62 7.16
CA THR A 49 -2.15 -17.76 7.74
C THR A 49 -2.38 -18.18 9.20
N GLU A 50 -2.93 -17.28 10.00
CA GLU A 50 -3.24 -17.51 11.41
C GLU A 50 -4.68 -17.09 11.71
N SER A 51 -5.28 -17.75 12.69
CA SER A 51 -6.60 -17.36 13.22
C SER A 51 -6.48 -16.73 14.60
N GLU A 52 -7.44 -15.85 14.93
CA GLU A 52 -7.58 -15.25 16.27
C GLU A 52 -7.96 -16.26 17.37
N ALA A 53 -8.18 -17.52 16.97
CA ALA A 53 -8.38 -18.63 17.90
C ALA A 53 -7.05 -19.28 18.36
N GLY A 54 -5.90 -18.78 17.90
CA GLY A 54 -4.58 -19.27 18.30
C GLY A 54 -4.10 -20.47 17.49
N PHE A 55 -4.33 -20.45 16.18
CA PHE A 55 -3.89 -21.49 15.25
C PHE A 55 -3.12 -20.90 14.08
N ARG A 56 -2.03 -21.56 13.70
CA ARG A 56 -1.28 -21.29 12.48
C ARG A 56 -1.49 -22.41 11.46
N PHE A 57 -1.64 -22.05 10.21
CA PHE A 57 -1.83 -22.97 9.09
C PHE A 57 -0.66 -22.83 8.10
N ASP A 58 0.39 -23.61 8.32
CA ASP A 58 1.67 -23.56 7.60
C ASP A 58 2.22 -24.93 7.17
N ILE A 59 1.60 -26.01 7.64
CA ILE A 59 1.93 -27.39 7.22
C ILE A 59 0.81 -27.88 6.31
N PHE A 60 1.12 -28.02 5.02
CA PHE A 60 0.16 -28.43 4.00
C PHE A 60 0.30 -29.91 3.66
N THR A 61 -0.82 -30.62 3.54
CA THR A 61 -0.88 -32.05 3.24
C THR A 61 -1.98 -32.35 2.23
N SER A 62 -2.00 -33.59 1.73
CA SER A 62 -3.06 -34.08 0.83
C SER A 62 -3.19 -33.26 -0.45
N LEU A 63 -2.06 -32.88 -1.05
CA LEU A 63 -2.04 -32.17 -2.32
C LEU A 63 -2.75 -32.99 -3.40
N LYS A 64 -3.71 -32.36 -4.08
CA LYS A 64 -4.30 -32.86 -5.32
C LYS A 64 -4.11 -31.82 -6.40
N VAL A 65 -3.73 -32.30 -7.57
CA VAL A 65 -3.49 -31.50 -8.77
C VAL A 65 -4.58 -31.82 -9.77
N ASN A 66 -5.40 -30.83 -10.12
CA ASN A 66 -6.42 -30.96 -11.15
C ASN A 66 -6.08 -30.07 -12.34
N GLN A 67 -5.63 -30.67 -13.44
CA GLN A 67 -5.38 -29.96 -14.69
C GLN A 67 -6.65 -29.94 -15.54
N ARG A 68 -7.06 -28.73 -15.94
CA ARG A 68 -8.27 -28.50 -16.73
C ARG A 68 -7.95 -28.44 -18.22
N ARG A 69 -9.01 -28.56 -19.04
CA ARG A 69 -8.92 -28.52 -20.51
C ARG A 69 -8.42 -27.18 -21.06
N ASP A 70 -8.69 -26.08 -20.36
CA ASP A 70 -8.21 -24.73 -20.71
C ASP A 70 -6.73 -24.50 -20.32
N GLY A 71 -6.05 -25.53 -19.84
CA GLY A 71 -4.66 -25.47 -19.39
C GLY A 71 -4.48 -24.88 -17.99
N SER A 72 -5.55 -24.46 -17.30
CA SER A 72 -5.47 -24.07 -15.90
C SER A 72 -5.21 -25.27 -14.99
N VAL A 73 -4.54 -25.03 -13.88
CA VAL A 73 -4.23 -26.01 -12.85
C VAL A 73 -4.84 -25.54 -11.53
N VAL A 74 -5.58 -26.42 -10.88
CA VAL A 74 -6.10 -26.17 -9.53
C VAL A 74 -5.38 -27.11 -8.57
N LEU A 75 -4.66 -26.51 -7.63
CA LEU A 75 -4.06 -27.21 -6.51
C LEU A 75 -5.02 -27.15 -5.33
N THR A 76 -5.36 -28.30 -4.75
CA THR A 76 -6.12 -28.34 -3.49
C THR A 76 -5.33 -29.09 -2.45
N PHE A 77 -5.22 -28.53 -1.26
CA PHE A 77 -4.50 -29.11 -0.13
C PHE A 77 -5.16 -28.65 1.18
N LYS A 78 -4.76 -29.24 2.30
CA LYS A 78 -5.29 -28.87 3.62
C LYS A 78 -4.17 -28.62 4.60
N SER A 79 -4.44 -27.82 5.63
CA SER A 79 -3.55 -27.65 6.77
C SER A 79 -4.30 -27.92 8.07
N THR A 80 -3.70 -28.73 8.93
CA THR A 80 -4.17 -28.91 10.31
C THR A 80 -3.52 -27.82 11.15
N GLY A 81 -4.33 -27.03 11.86
CA GLY A 81 -3.87 -25.87 12.62
C GLY A 81 -2.87 -26.27 13.71
N SER A 82 -1.64 -25.78 13.60
CA SER A 82 -0.64 -25.88 14.66
C SER A 82 -0.96 -24.87 15.76
N ARG A 83 -0.68 -25.23 17.02
CA ARG A 83 -0.98 -24.35 18.15
C ARG A 83 -0.08 -23.13 18.10
N LEU A 84 -0.69 -21.95 18.00
CA LEU A 84 -0.04 -20.67 18.19
C LEU A 84 -0.66 -20.00 19.43
N PRO A 85 -0.03 -20.09 20.61
CA PRO A 85 -0.65 -19.59 21.83
C PRO A 85 -0.91 -18.09 21.78
N ARG A 86 -0.01 -17.33 21.14
CA ARG A 86 -0.12 -15.89 20.96
C ARG A 86 -1.13 -15.55 19.87
N ILE A 87 -2.05 -14.65 20.16
CA ILE A 87 -2.95 -14.07 19.15
C ILE A 87 -2.61 -12.60 18.92
N GLN A 88 -3.32 -11.96 17.98
CA GLN A 88 -3.02 -10.58 17.60
C GLN A 88 -3.55 -9.58 18.64
N GLU A 89 -4.57 -9.95 19.42
CA GLU A 89 -5.07 -9.16 20.55
C GLU A 89 -4.01 -8.99 21.65
N ALA A 90 -3.94 -7.79 22.23
CA ALA A 90 -3.22 -7.54 23.48
C ALA A 90 -4.20 -7.38 24.66
N ASP A 91 -3.73 -7.59 25.89
CA ASP A 91 -4.49 -7.27 27.09
C ASP A 91 -4.31 -5.80 27.51
N ALA A 92 -4.97 -5.42 28.60
CA ALA A 92 -4.94 -4.05 29.11
C ALA A 92 -3.54 -3.60 29.60
N MET A 93 -2.60 -4.54 29.80
CA MET A 93 -1.21 -4.25 30.15
C MET A 93 -0.31 -4.15 28.91
N GLY A 94 -0.86 -4.37 27.71
CA GLY A 94 -0.12 -4.42 26.46
C GLY A 94 0.56 -5.78 26.21
N ASP A 95 0.34 -6.76 27.09
CA ASP A 95 0.87 -8.10 26.90
C ASP A 95 0.08 -8.83 25.82
N SER A 96 0.75 -9.70 25.07
CA SER A 96 0.06 -10.47 24.04
C SER A 96 -0.87 -11.49 24.67
N ARG A 97 -2.13 -11.53 24.22
CA ARG A 97 -3.10 -12.48 24.78
C ARG A 97 -2.75 -13.90 24.36
N ILE A 98 -2.99 -14.82 25.29
CA ILE A 98 -2.74 -16.25 25.09
C ILE A 98 -4.07 -16.99 24.99
N ARG A 99 -4.21 -17.85 23.97
CA ARG A 99 -5.32 -18.80 23.86
C ARG A 99 -4.92 -20.16 24.42
N THR A 100 -5.83 -20.75 25.19
CA THR A 100 -5.65 -22.10 25.74
C THR A 100 -5.63 -23.14 24.61
N ARG A 101 -4.88 -24.22 24.82
CA ARG A 101 -4.81 -25.31 23.84
C ARG A 101 -6.18 -25.97 23.70
N ARG A 102 -6.66 -26.14 22.47
CA ARG A 102 -7.84 -26.98 22.18
C ARG A 102 -7.41 -28.43 21.96
N LEU A 103 -8.27 -29.37 22.33
CA LEU A 103 -8.03 -30.82 22.13
C LEU A 103 -8.06 -31.20 20.64
N LYS A 104 -8.99 -30.62 19.88
CA LYS A 104 -9.12 -30.84 18.44
C LYS A 104 -8.48 -29.68 17.68
N ALA A 105 -7.48 -29.98 16.86
CA ALA A 105 -6.92 -29.02 15.92
C ALA A 105 -7.90 -28.78 14.76
N PRO A 106 -8.18 -27.52 14.40
CA PRO A 106 -9.01 -27.21 13.24
C PRO A 106 -8.31 -27.59 11.94
N THR A 107 -9.07 -27.69 10.86
CA THR A 107 -8.52 -27.92 9.52
C THR A 107 -8.99 -26.81 8.58
N ALA A 108 -8.03 -26.19 7.89
CA ALA A 108 -8.30 -25.28 6.79
C ALA A 108 -8.03 -25.98 5.45
N TYR A 109 -8.84 -25.66 4.45
CA TYR A 109 -8.76 -26.19 3.08
C TYR A 109 -8.36 -25.06 2.15
N PHE A 110 -7.37 -25.31 1.32
CA PHE A 110 -6.77 -24.35 0.42
C PHE A 110 -7.04 -24.77 -1.00
N ARG A 111 -7.39 -23.80 -1.83
CA ARG A 111 -7.50 -23.95 -3.27
C ARG A 111 -6.69 -22.85 -3.93
N TRP A 112 -5.66 -23.26 -4.66
CA TRP A 112 -4.81 -22.36 -5.41
C TRP A 112 -5.01 -22.60 -6.90
N THR A 113 -5.60 -21.61 -7.57
CA THR A 113 -5.87 -21.67 -9.01
C THR A 113 -4.75 -20.96 -9.75
N LEU A 114 -4.14 -21.65 -10.72
CA LEU A 114 -3.11 -21.14 -11.62
C LEU A 114 -3.65 -21.23 -13.05
N ARG A 115 -3.75 -20.10 -13.75
CA ARG A 115 -4.32 -20.03 -15.11
C ARG A 115 -3.30 -19.43 -16.06
N PRO A 116 -2.98 -20.09 -17.20
CA PRO A 116 -2.14 -19.46 -18.21
C PRO A 116 -2.86 -18.24 -18.79
N ILE A 117 -2.12 -17.15 -18.97
CA ILE A 117 -2.63 -15.90 -19.54
C ILE A 117 -1.71 -15.38 -20.64
N THR A 118 -2.29 -14.62 -21.56
CA THR A 118 -1.59 -13.81 -22.55
C THR A 118 -2.28 -12.46 -22.57
N GLU A 119 -1.50 -11.39 -22.50
CA GLU A 119 -2.00 -10.02 -22.40
C GLU A 119 -1.17 -9.11 -23.30
N ASN A 120 -1.79 -8.07 -23.84
CA ASN A 120 -1.07 -7.01 -24.52
C ASN A 120 -0.89 -5.84 -23.56
N ILE A 121 0.34 -5.34 -23.42
CA ILE A 121 0.66 -4.12 -22.69
C ILE A 121 1.41 -3.22 -23.65
N GLY A 122 0.80 -2.08 -23.99
CA GLY A 122 1.23 -1.28 -25.12
C GLY A 122 1.23 -2.12 -26.41
N GLU A 123 2.34 -2.11 -27.13
CA GLU A 123 2.52 -2.88 -28.37
C GLU A 123 3.05 -4.31 -28.15
N ASN A 124 3.32 -4.69 -26.90
CA ASN A 124 4.01 -5.92 -26.56
C ASN A 124 3.04 -7.00 -26.08
N GLU A 125 3.15 -8.20 -26.66
CA GLU A 125 2.49 -9.40 -26.13
C GLU A 125 3.31 -9.98 -24.95
N TRP A 126 2.65 -10.10 -23.82
CA TRP A 126 3.14 -10.76 -22.62
C TRP A 126 2.43 -12.09 -22.44
N SER A 127 3.12 -13.06 -21.86
CA SER A 127 2.49 -14.34 -21.49
C SER A 127 2.95 -14.76 -20.11
N GLY A 128 2.10 -15.50 -19.41
CA GLY A 128 2.29 -15.62 -17.98
C GLY A 128 1.27 -16.51 -17.30
N MET A 129 1.07 -16.26 -16.01
CA MET A 129 0.02 -16.91 -15.23
C MET A 129 -0.71 -15.94 -14.30
N ALA A 130 -2.02 -16.13 -14.19
CA ALA A 130 -2.89 -15.53 -13.18
C ALA A 130 -3.13 -16.54 -12.05
N MET A 131 -3.16 -16.04 -10.81
CA MET A 131 -3.01 -16.86 -9.61
C MET A 131 -3.95 -16.36 -8.53
N GLN A 132 -4.77 -17.25 -7.96
CA GLN A 132 -5.70 -16.87 -6.90
C GLN A 132 -5.77 -17.94 -5.81
N LEU A 133 -5.62 -17.49 -4.56
CA LEU A 133 -5.75 -18.31 -3.37
C LEU A 133 -7.14 -18.15 -2.75
N GLU A 134 -7.80 -19.28 -2.50
CA GLU A 134 -9.05 -19.40 -1.77
C GLU A 134 -8.81 -20.29 -0.54
N ILE A 135 -9.30 -19.89 0.62
CA ILE A 135 -9.18 -20.66 1.87
C ILE A 135 -10.56 -20.83 2.49
N LYS A 136 -10.89 -22.06 2.90
CA LYS A 136 -12.05 -22.42 3.70
C LYS A 136 -11.60 -22.93 5.06
N SER A 137 -11.95 -22.23 6.12
CA SER A 137 -11.66 -22.58 7.51
C SER A 137 -12.99 -22.58 8.29
N PRO A 138 -13.74 -23.69 8.28
CA PRO A 138 -15.12 -23.73 8.79
C PRO A 138 -15.27 -23.31 10.25
N ASP A 139 -14.27 -23.62 11.07
CA ASP A 139 -14.34 -23.41 12.53
C ASP A 139 -13.77 -22.04 12.96
N HIS A 140 -12.95 -21.41 12.12
CA HIS A 140 -12.18 -20.21 12.49
C HIS A 140 -12.06 -19.24 11.32
N PRO A 141 -12.63 -18.03 11.43
CA PRO A 141 -12.43 -16.97 10.46
C PRO A 141 -10.94 -16.64 10.26
N LEU A 142 -10.58 -16.36 9.01
CA LEU A 142 -9.26 -15.90 8.58
C LEU A 142 -9.44 -14.58 7.85
N HIS A 143 -8.39 -13.75 7.83
CA HIS A 143 -8.48 -12.41 7.22
C HIS A 143 -7.21 -11.93 6.51
N TRP A 144 -6.11 -12.67 6.62
CA TRP A 144 -4.89 -12.39 5.86
C TRP A 144 -4.14 -13.68 5.53
N VAL A 145 -3.20 -13.61 4.62
CA VAL A 145 -2.18 -14.64 4.40
C VAL A 145 -0.84 -13.93 4.24
N ILE A 146 0.27 -14.58 4.60
CA ILE A 146 1.60 -14.16 4.16
C ILE A 146 2.00 -15.10 3.04
N GLU A 147 2.24 -14.52 1.87
CA GLU A 147 2.88 -15.14 0.73
C GLU A 147 4.38 -14.87 0.83
N ASP A 148 5.17 -15.94 0.81
CA ASP A 148 6.63 -15.89 0.85
C ASP A 148 7.18 -16.53 -0.42
N ALA A 149 7.84 -15.72 -1.24
CA ALA A 149 8.33 -16.11 -2.55
C ALA A 149 9.72 -15.52 -2.81
N THR A 150 10.35 -16.04 -3.86
CA THR A 150 11.49 -15.39 -4.48
C THR A 150 11.22 -15.24 -5.97
N TRP A 151 11.76 -14.18 -6.57
CA TRP A 151 11.70 -13.99 -8.02
C TRP A 151 13.04 -13.49 -8.52
N GLU A 152 13.64 -14.24 -9.42
CA GLU A 152 14.94 -13.91 -9.96
C GLU A 152 15.10 -14.50 -11.36
N ILE A 153 15.07 -13.64 -12.38
CA ILE A 153 15.20 -14.08 -13.78
C ILE A 153 16.53 -14.86 -13.93
N GLY A 154 16.45 -16.05 -14.51
CA GLY A 154 17.57 -17.00 -14.64
C GLY A 154 17.81 -17.87 -13.41
N GLY A 155 17.02 -17.74 -12.33
CA GLY A 155 17.22 -18.48 -11.08
C GLY A 155 18.36 -17.92 -10.21
N SER A 156 18.80 -16.68 -10.46
CA SER A 156 19.79 -15.97 -9.65
C SER A 156 19.56 -14.47 -9.64
N ALA A 157 19.72 -13.85 -8.47
CA ALA A 157 19.56 -12.40 -8.28
C ALA A 157 20.62 -11.60 -9.04
N ALA A 158 21.84 -12.12 -9.15
CA ALA A 158 22.94 -11.46 -9.84
C ALA A 158 22.58 -11.03 -11.27
N SER A 159 22.92 -9.77 -11.62
CA SER A 159 22.65 -9.13 -12.91
C SER A 159 21.17 -8.88 -13.22
N THR A 160 20.26 -9.13 -12.28
CA THR A 160 18.88 -8.64 -12.37
C THR A 160 18.85 -7.14 -12.10
N THR A 161 18.00 -6.42 -12.83
CA THR A 161 17.68 -5.02 -12.53
C THR A 161 16.23 -4.94 -12.12
N LEU A 162 15.97 -4.41 -10.92
CA LEU A 162 14.63 -4.05 -10.44
C LEU A 162 14.32 -2.62 -10.85
N ILE A 163 13.08 -2.36 -11.28
CA ILE A 163 12.58 -1.00 -11.51
C ILE A 163 11.30 -0.84 -10.69
N GLN A 164 11.34 -0.01 -9.65
CA GLN A 164 10.25 0.13 -8.68
C GLN A 164 10.06 1.58 -8.25
N GLN A 165 8.82 2.03 -8.19
CA GLN A 165 8.46 3.31 -7.62
C GLN A 165 7.81 3.05 -6.26
N ASP A 166 8.50 3.36 -5.18
CA ASP A 166 8.00 3.25 -3.82
C ASP A 166 8.49 4.43 -2.97
N VAL A 167 7.95 4.50 -1.75
CA VAL A 167 8.30 5.49 -0.71
C VAL A 167 9.47 4.99 0.15
N SER A 168 10.03 3.81 -0.15
CA SER A 168 11.16 3.30 0.61
C SER A 168 12.46 4.01 0.23
N THR A 169 13.57 3.59 0.82
CA THR A 169 14.89 4.22 0.60
C THR A 169 15.64 3.66 -0.61
N ILE A 170 15.01 2.83 -1.45
CA ILE A 170 15.65 2.26 -2.64
C ILE A 170 15.68 3.24 -3.82
N ASP A 171 16.65 3.07 -4.71
CA ASP A 171 16.65 3.77 -6.00
C ASP A 171 15.52 3.25 -6.89
N LEU A 172 14.97 4.12 -7.75
CA LEU A 172 14.01 3.73 -8.80
C LEU A 172 14.49 2.51 -9.62
N GLU A 173 15.80 2.39 -9.82
CA GLU A 173 16.42 1.29 -10.55
C GLU A 173 17.56 0.66 -9.75
N GLN A 174 17.36 -0.56 -9.26
CA GLN A 174 18.34 -1.29 -8.47
C GLN A 174 18.98 -2.40 -9.30
N LYS A 175 20.28 -2.27 -9.61
CA LYS A 175 21.07 -3.38 -10.15
C LYS A 175 21.48 -4.29 -9.00
N VAL A 176 21.16 -5.58 -9.12
CA VAL A 176 21.37 -6.57 -8.07
C VAL A 176 22.64 -7.36 -8.36
N LYS A 177 23.56 -7.37 -7.40
CA LYS A 177 24.75 -8.26 -7.42
C LYS A 177 24.44 -9.52 -6.61
N ALA A 178 25.27 -10.55 -6.75
CA ALA A 178 25.12 -11.76 -5.94
C ALA A 178 25.24 -11.45 -4.44
N ASP A 179 26.13 -10.51 -4.10
CA ASP A 179 26.53 -10.11 -2.75
C ASP A 179 25.96 -8.77 -2.29
N SER A 180 25.11 -8.11 -3.09
CA SER A 180 24.46 -6.86 -2.67
C SER A 180 23.36 -7.14 -1.64
N GLU A 181 22.96 -6.11 -0.90
CA GLU A 181 21.80 -6.12 -0.02
C GLU A 181 20.92 -4.88 -0.26
N PHE A 182 19.62 -5.02 -0.03
CA PHE A 182 18.66 -3.92 0.02
C PHE A 182 17.36 -4.39 0.68
N SER A 183 16.53 -3.44 1.09
CA SER A 183 15.17 -3.69 1.59
C SER A 183 14.26 -2.52 1.25
N THR A 184 12.99 -2.80 0.96
CA THR A 184 11.94 -1.78 0.73
C THR A 184 11.21 -1.36 2.01
N ILE A 185 11.76 -1.63 3.20
CA ILE A 185 11.24 -1.10 4.46
C ILE A 185 11.36 0.44 4.45
N GLU A 186 10.34 1.11 4.98
CA GLU A 186 10.44 2.54 5.29
C GLU A 186 11.06 2.72 6.68
N LYS A 187 12.14 3.49 6.77
CA LYS A 187 12.84 3.82 8.01
C LYS A 187 13.00 5.33 8.13
N PHE A 188 12.52 5.89 9.25
CA PHE A 188 12.87 7.25 9.64
C PHE A 188 14.16 7.24 10.47
N PHE A 189 15.00 8.24 10.24
CA PHE A 189 16.19 8.44 11.05
C PHE A 189 15.80 8.89 12.46
N THR A 190 16.25 8.15 13.46
CA THR A 190 16.30 8.61 14.86
C THR A 190 17.70 8.33 15.39
N ASP A 191 18.27 9.23 16.18
CA ASP A 191 19.56 8.98 16.84
C ASP A 191 19.46 7.76 17.78
N GLY A 192 20.21 6.69 17.47
CA GLY A 192 20.27 5.46 18.27
C GLY A 192 19.92 4.16 17.50
N TRP A 193 20.35 3.02 18.05
CA TRP A 193 19.99 1.71 17.52
C TRP A 193 18.52 1.43 17.85
N GLY A 194 17.65 1.43 16.83
CA GLY A 194 16.19 1.31 17.01
C GLY A 194 15.35 2.33 16.25
N GLY A 195 15.87 2.88 15.14
CA GLY A 195 15.15 3.76 14.20
C GLY A 195 13.64 3.50 14.15
N SER A 196 12.82 4.56 14.24
CA SER A 196 11.38 4.41 14.03
C SER A 196 11.17 3.85 12.62
N TYR A 197 10.72 2.59 12.53
CA TYR A 197 10.20 2.03 11.30
C TYR A 197 8.76 2.50 11.19
N PRO A 198 8.45 3.59 10.45
CA PRO A 198 7.05 3.96 10.24
C PRO A 198 6.24 2.77 9.72
N MET A 199 6.81 1.96 8.81
CA MET A 199 6.23 0.70 8.35
C MET A 199 7.27 -0.32 7.86
N ASP A 200 7.21 -1.54 8.40
CA ASP A 200 8.01 -2.70 7.96
C ASP A 200 7.54 -3.27 6.61
N MET A 201 6.23 -3.29 6.36
CA MET A 201 5.65 -3.69 5.07
C MET A 201 4.75 -2.58 4.56
N LEU A 202 5.15 -1.93 3.46
CA LEU A 202 4.44 -0.82 2.85
C LEU A 202 3.19 -1.31 2.09
N PRO A 203 2.04 -0.63 2.16
CA PRO A 203 0.87 -1.01 1.38
C PRO A 203 1.08 -0.75 -0.11
N ARG A 204 0.80 -1.75 -0.95
CA ARG A 204 0.73 -1.57 -2.41
C ARG A 204 -0.33 -0.54 -2.74
N ALA A 205 -0.04 0.33 -3.71
CA ALA A 205 -0.87 1.48 -4.07
C ALA A 205 -0.99 2.58 -2.99
N ALA A 206 -0.20 2.50 -1.91
CA ALA A 206 -0.10 3.53 -0.88
C ALA A 206 1.26 3.41 -0.17
N GLY A 207 2.36 3.57 -0.91
CA GLY A 207 3.72 3.46 -0.37
C GLY A 207 4.58 2.50 -1.17
N ALA A 208 4.12 1.26 -1.33
CA ALA A 208 4.79 0.26 -2.16
C ALA A 208 4.35 0.34 -3.63
N ALA A 209 5.25 -0.08 -4.52
CA ALA A 209 4.99 -0.16 -5.95
C ALA A 209 3.74 -1.01 -6.27
N ILE A 210 2.93 -0.51 -7.21
CA ILE A 210 1.73 -1.21 -7.70
C ILE A 210 2.05 -2.47 -8.50
N CYS A 211 3.27 -2.55 -9.04
CA CYS A 211 3.80 -3.70 -9.74
C CYS A 211 5.30 -3.86 -9.48
N ASP A 212 5.77 -5.11 -9.46
CA ASP A 212 7.19 -5.44 -9.37
C ASP A 212 7.72 -5.75 -10.76
N PHE A 213 8.72 -4.98 -11.22
CA PHE A 213 9.30 -5.16 -12.54
C PHE A 213 10.77 -5.52 -12.45
N GLN A 214 11.14 -6.61 -13.11
CA GLN A 214 12.53 -7.06 -13.22
C GLN A 214 12.94 -7.24 -14.66
N THR A 215 14.20 -6.95 -14.97
CA THR A 215 14.81 -7.25 -16.27
C THR A 215 16.15 -7.96 -16.11
N LYS A 216 16.48 -8.81 -17.09
CA LYS A 216 17.79 -9.46 -17.22
C LYS A 216 18.00 -9.95 -18.65
N GLU A 217 19.11 -9.57 -19.26
CA GLU A 217 19.42 -9.88 -20.67
C GLU A 217 18.31 -9.39 -21.62
N LYS A 218 17.56 -10.30 -22.23
CA LYS A 218 16.44 -10.06 -23.15
C LYS A 218 15.07 -10.33 -22.51
N TRP A 219 15.02 -10.52 -21.20
CA TRP A 219 13.82 -10.94 -20.47
C TRP A 219 13.36 -9.85 -19.50
N ALA A 220 12.04 -9.76 -19.35
CA ALA A 220 11.42 -9.00 -18.29
C ALA A 220 10.30 -9.81 -17.63
N ILE A 221 10.03 -9.54 -16.35
CA ILE A 221 8.82 -9.98 -15.65
C ILE A 221 8.14 -8.78 -15.00
N CYS A 222 6.81 -8.84 -14.94
CA CYS A 222 5.96 -7.88 -14.24
C CYS A 222 5.00 -8.65 -13.32
N LEU A 223 5.01 -8.36 -12.03
CA LEU A 223 4.10 -8.95 -11.04
C LEU A 223 3.17 -7.89 -10.45
N PHE A 224 1.87 -8.14 -10.40
CA PHE A 224 0.90 -7.20 -9.81
C PHE A 224 -0.39 -7.91 -9.40
N PHE A 225 -1.23 -7.20 -8.63
CA PHE A 225 -2.58 -7.65 -8.27
C PHE A 225 -3.61 -7.01 -9.20
N GLU A 226 -4.60 -7.78 -9.65
CA GLU A 226 -5.61 -7.29 -10.61
C GLU A 226 -6.61 -6.31 -9.98
N LYS A 227 -7.01 -6.59 -8.74
CA LYS A 227 -7.87 -5.71 -7.94
C LYS A 227 -7.03 -5.12 -6.81
N PRO A 228 -7.04 -3.79 -6.61
CA PRO A 228 -6.38 -3.18 -5.46
C PRO A 228 -7.10 -3.59 -4.17
N GLY A 229 -6.32 -3.77 -3.11
CA GLY A 229 -6.77 -4.08 -1.75
C GLY A 229 -5.65 -3.75 -0.78
N LEU A 230 -5.88 -3.89 0.53
CA LEU A 230 -4.78 -3.77 1.48
C LEU A 230 -3.85 -4.98 1.33
N THR A 231 -2.78 -4.82 0.57
CA THR A 231 -1.66 -5.76 0.50
C THR A 231 -0.43 -5.05 0.97
N ARG A 232 0.08 -5.44 2.14
CA ARG A 232 1.37 -4.94 2.61
C ARG A 232 2.47 -5.76 1.97
N SER A 233 3.50 -5.12 1.46
CA SER A 233 4.56 -5.76 0.70
C SER A 233 5.94 -5.36 1.21
N ARG A 234 6.88 -6.26 1.05
CA ARG A 234 8.30 -6.04 1.35
C ARG A 234 9.14 -6.88 0.40
N ILE A 235 10.19 -6.26 -0.13
CA ILE A 235 11.18 -6.91 -0.99
C ILE A 235 12.55 -6.77 -0.34
N ASP A 236 13.26 -7.89 -0.24
CA ASP A 236 14.57 -7.94 0.39
C ASP A 236 15.57 -8.67 -0.48
N LYS A 237 16.83 -8.27 -0.32
CA LYS A 237 17.99 -9.01 -0.78
C LYS A 237 19.01 -9.04 0.34
N HIS A 238 19.48 -10.24 0.69
CA HIS A 238 20.52 -10.43 1.69
C HIS A 238 21.87 -10.70 1.01
N ALA A 239 22.96 -10.12 1.53
CA ALA A 239 24.29 -10.21 0.92
C ALA A 239 24.81 -11.65 0.76
N ASN A 240 24.43 -12.56 1.67
CA ASN A 240 24.85 -13.97 1.65
C ASN A 240 23.96 -14.89 0.80
N GLU A 241 22.97 -14.35 0.08
CA GLU A 241 21.99 -15.13 -0.68
C GLU A 241 21.86 -14.62 -2.11
N ASN A 242 21.72 -15.51 -3.11
CA ASN A 242 21.60 -15.11 -4.52
C ASN A 242 20.16 -15.18 -5.04
N VAL A 243 19.20 -14.77 -4.21
CA VAL A 243 17.76 -14.68 -4.51
C VAL A 243 17.22 -13.32 -4.08
N ILE A 244 16.07 -12.91 -4.61
CA ILE A 244 15.37 -11.69 -4.18
C ILE A 244 14.06 -12.15 -3.55
N HIS A 245 13.84 -11.79 -2.28
CA HIS A 245 12.66 -12.16 -1.51
C HIS A 245 11.52 -11.21 -1.79
N TYR A 246 10.32 -11.79 -1.91
CA TYR A 246 9.06 -11.09 -2.09
C TYR A 246 8.11 -11.60 -1.03
N THR A 247 7.81 -10.74 -0.06
CA THR A 247 6.84 -11.03 0.99
C THR A 247 5.62 -10.14 0.78
N ASP A 248 4.48 -10.75 0.49
CA ASP A 248 3.20 -10.05 0.36
C ASP A 248 2.25 -10.53 1.45
N ARG A 249 1.55 -9.59 2.10
CA ARG A 249 0.54 -9.85 3.12
C ARG A 249 -0.78 -9.20 2.71
N PRO A 250 -1.58 -9.85 1.85
CA PRO A 250 -2.91 -9.37 1.52
C PRO A 250 -3.88 -9.59 2.69
N PHE A 251 -4.72 -8.59 2.92
CA PHE A 251 -5.80 -8.59 3.90
C PHE A 251 -7.16 -8.54 3.19
N VAL A 252 -8.14 -9.21 3.78
CA VAL A 252 -9.55 -9.24 3.37
C VAL A 252 -10.44 -9.21 4.62
N ALA A 253 -11.74 -9.01 4.46
CA ALA A 253 -12.67 -9.18 5.56
C ALA A 253 -12.59 -10.60 6.15
N ALA A 254 -12.61 -10.69 7.48
CA ALA A 254 -12.56 -11.91 8.25
C ALA A 254 -13.76 -12.79 7.93
N SER A 255 -13.48 -14.00 7.44
CA SER A 255 -14.51 -14.95 7.02
C SER A 255 -14.01 -16.38 7.17
N THR A 256 -14.94 -17.34 7.32
CA THR A 256 -14.63 -18.77 7.23
C THR A 256 -14.38 -19.21 5.78
N HIS A 257 -14.67 -18.35 4.81
CA HIS A 257 -14.34 -18.51 3.40
C HIS A 257 -13.76 -17.21 2.86
N VAL A 258 -12.46 -17.21 2.58
CA VAL A 258 -11.73 -16.05 2.05
C VAL A 258 -11.22 -16.33 0.64
N VAL A 259 -11.29 -15.31 -0.21
CA VAL A 259 -10.72 -15.29 -1.56
C VAL A 259 -9.81 -14.08 -1.65
N PHE A 260 -8.53 -14.31 -1.88
CA PHE A 260 -7.55 -13.24 -2.02
C PHE A 260 -7.57 -12.65 -3.43
N PRO A 261 -7.10 -11.39 -3.62
CA PRO A 261 -7.00 -10.78 -4.94
C PRO A 261 -6.18 -11.64 -5.92
N GLU A 262 -6.60 -11.68 -7.19
CA GLU A 262 -5.84 -12.37 -8.24
C GLU A 262 -4.50 -11.66 -8.45
N ARG A 263 -3.39 -12.41 -8.41
CA ARG A 263 -2.05 -11.94 -8.73
C ARG A 263 -1.64 -12.44 -10.11
N LYS A 264 -0.99 -11.60 -10.90
CA LYS A 264 -0.48 -11.93 -12.22
C LYS A 264 1.05 -11.94 -12.20
N LEU A 265 1.63 -12.91 -12.88
CA LEU A 265 3.03 -12.94 -13.31
C LEU A 265 3.02 -12.87 -14.83
N LEU A 266 3.49 -11.77 -15.39
CA LEU A 266 3.69 -11.61 -16.83
C LEU A 266 5.17 -11.74 -17.17
N VAL A 267 5.46 -12.40 -18.29
CA VAL A 267 6.81 -12.65 -18.78
C VAL A 267 6.91 -12.14 -20.21
N TYR A 268 7.95 -11.36 -20.47
CA TYR A 268 8.28 -10.85 -21.79
C TYR A 268 9.68 -11.28 -22.20
N GLN A 269 9.82 -11.60 -23.49
CA GLN A 269 11.10 -11.92 -24.10
C GLN A 269 11.28 -11.08 -25.36
N HIS A 270 12.22 -10.15 -25.31
CA HIS A 270 12.63 -9.39 -26.48
C HIS A 270 13.52 -10.23 -27.42
N LYS A 271 13.60 -9.85 -28.70
CA LYS A 271 14.45 -10.52 -29.71
C LYS A 271 15.95 -10.28 -29.47
N ALA A 272 16.28 -9.14 -28.86
CA ALA A 272 17.64 -8.70 -28.52
C ALA A 272 17.71 -8.18 -27.07
N VAL A 273 18.92 -8.00 -26.55
CA VAL A 273 19.13 -7.29 -25.28
C VAL A 273 18.81 -5.81 -25.51
N LEU A 274 17.92 -5.24 -24.69
CA LEU A 274 17.55 -3.83 -24.78
C LEU A 274 18.50 -2.95 -23.97
N LYS A 275 18.58 -1.68 -24.37
CA LYS A 275 19.25 -0.61 -23.61
C LYS A 275 18.40 -0.23 -22.40
N LYS A 276 19.06 0.42 -21.44
CA LYS A 276 18.44 0.88 -20.19
C LYS A 276 17.16 1.71 -20.38
N HIS A 277 17.14 2.66 -21.32
CA HIS A 277 15.95 3.48 -21.55
C HIS A 277 14.79 2.69 -22.19
N GLU A 278 15.08 1.68 -23.01
CA GLU A 278 14.07 0.81 -23.59
C GLU A 278 13.41 -0.07 -22.52
N TRP A 279 14.18 -0.58 -21.54
CA TRP A 279 13.62 -1.26 -20.39
C TRP A 279 12.76 -0.36 -19.51
N ARG A 280 13.13 0.93 -19.36
CA ARG A 280 12.32 1.92 -18.64
C ARG A 280 11.02 2.22 -19.36
N ASN A 281 11.02 2.31 -20.69
CA ASN A 281 9.80 2.46 -21.47
C ASN A 281 8.87 1.26 -21.26
N LEU A 282 9.41 0.04 -21.31
CA LEU A 282 8.62 -1.17 -21.07
C LEU A 282 8.07 -1.23 -19.64
N TRP A 283 8.84 -0.81 -18.64
CA TRP A 283 8.36 -0.66 -17.27
C TRP A 283 7.23 0.36 -17.19
N LEU A 284 7.38 1.52 -17.85
CA LEU A 284 6.38 2.58 -17.84
C LEU A 284 5.07 2.12 -18.50
N ASP A 285 5.14 1.36 -19.59
CA ASP A 285 3.97 0.74 -20.24
C ASP A 285 3.25 -0.19 -19.25
N CYS A 286 3.97 -1.07 -18.56
CA CYS A 286 3.42 -1.93 -17.51
C CYS A 286 2.82 -1.12 -16.36
N PHE A 287 3.54 -0.12 -15.86
CA PHE A 287 3.09 0.71 -14.75
C PHE A 287 1.79 1.44 -15.10
N THR A 288 1.72 2.00 -16.31
CA THR A 288 0.54 2.74 -16.81
C THR A 288 -0.67 1.82 -16.95
N GLU A 289 -0.49 0.66 -17.58
CA GLU A 289 -1.53 -0.36 -17.72
C GLU A 289 -2.04 -0.84 -16.36
N VAL A 290 -1.13 -1.18 -15.43
CA VAL A 290 -1.51 -1.63 -14.09
C VAL A 290 -2.23 -0.50 -13.35
N ARG A 291 -1.73 0.74 -13.41
CA ARG A 291 -2.39 1.92 -12.81
C ARG A 291 -3.82 2.08 -13.33
N GLU A 292 -4.03 2.00 -14.64
CA GLU A 292 -5.36 2.12 -15.26
C GLU A 292 -6.31 1.01 -14.77
N ARG A 293 -5.84 -0.24 -14.71
CA ARG A 293 -6.64 -1.35 -14.18
C ARG A 293 -7.01 -1.15 -12.71
N LEU A 294 -6.06 -0.76 -11.87
CA LEU A 294 -6.35 -0.51 -10.46
C LEU A 294 -7.36 0.63 -10.29
N CYS A 295 -7.20 1.73 -11.03
CA CYS A 295 -8.09 2.88 -10.97
C CYS A 295 -9.50 2.58 -11.52
N SER A 296 -9.60 1.80 -12.60
CA SER A 296 -10.87 1.47 -13.24
C SER A 296 -11.81 0.63 -12.36
N ASN A 297 -11.27 -0.13 -11.39
CA ASN A 297 -12.07 -0.84 -10.38
C ASN A 297 -13.01 0.09 -9.58
N TYR A 298 -12.68 1.38 -9.48
CA TYR A 298 -13.47 2.37 -8.74
C TYR A 298 -14.00 3.50 -9.63
N GLY A 299 -13.71 3.46 -10.93
CA GLY A 299 -14.02 4.57 -11.85
C GLY A 299 -13.21 5.82 -11.54
N PHE A 300 -11.99 5.66 -11.02
CA PHE A 300 -11.02 6.75 -10.88
C PHE A 300 -10.28 6.91 -12.22
N THR A 301 -10.08 8.14 -12.67
CA THR A 301 -9.29 8.46 -13.86
C THR A 301 -7.90 8.90 -13.42
N PRO A 302 -6.81 8.25 -13.88
CA PRO A 302 -5.45 8.67 -13.56
C PRO A 302 -5.21 10.16 -13.80
N GLU A 303 -4.76 10.87 -12.78
CA GLU A 303 -4.49 12.30 -12.90
C GLU A 303 -3.13 12.57 -13.55
N ILE A 304 -3.11 13.62 -14.36
CA ILE A 304 -1.90 14.15 -14.98
C ILE A 304 -1.23 15.10 -13.98
N PRO A 305 0.04 14.87 -13.62
CA PRO A 305 0.75 15.77 -12.73
C PRO A 305 0.91 17.15 -13.38
N LEU A 306 0.48 18.19 -12.68
CA LEU A 306 0.71 19.58 -13.05
C LEU A 306 1.60 20.26 -12.00
N PRO A 307 2.46 21.23 -12.40
CA PRO A 307 3.34 21.90 -11.46
C PRO A 307 2.55 22.57 -10.34
N ILE A 308 2.91 22.21 -9.09
CA ILE A 308 2.30 22.71 -7.87
C ILE A 308 3.34 23.45 -7.02
N ILE A 309 2.90 24.53 -6.38
CA ILE A 309 3.68 25.21 -5.36
C ILE A 309 3.03 24.99 -3.98
N HIS A 310 3.84 24.61 -3.00
CA HIS A 310 3.42 24.51 -1.61
C HIS A 310 3.67 25.86 -0.95
N SER A 311 2.60 26.58 -0.63
CA SER A 311 2.66 27.91 -0.05
C SER A 311 1.76 27.98 1.18
N HIS A 312 2.33 27.72 2.34
CA HIS A 312 1.60 27.70 3.61
C HIS A 312 2.42 28.36 4.72
N LEU A 313 1.73 28.72 5.79
CA LEU A 313 2.33 29.19 7.03
C LEU A 313 2.19 28.11 8.10
N TRP A 314 3.23 27.96 8.92
CA TRP A 314 3.16 27.05 10.05
C TRP A 314 2.57 27.74 11.29
N ASP A 315 2.17 26.95 12.29
CA ASP A 315 1.29 27.34 13.41
C ASP A 315 1.51 28.75 13.97
N LYS A 316 2.75 29.08 14.33
CA LYS A 316 3.09 30.37 14.96
C LYS A 316 2.90 31.54 14.00
N GLU A 317 3.33 31.38 12.75
CA GLU A 317 3.22 32.42 11.72
C GLU A 317 1.75 32.61 11.34
N LEU A 318 1.00 31.51 11.16
CA LEU A 318 -0.43 31.58 10.88
C LEU A 318 -1.19 32.32 11.99
N LYS A 319 -0.90 32.02 13.27
CA LYS A 319 -1.45 32.74 14.42
C LYS A 319 -1.09 34.23 14.42
N GLN A 320 0.15 34.58 14.08
CA GLN A 320 0.59 35.98 14.00
C GLN A 320 -0.13 36.77 12.91
N HIS A 321 -0.37 36.14 11.76
CA HIS A 321 -1.02 36.79 10.64
C HIS A 321 -2.55 36.85 10.79
N GLY A 322 -3.16 35.92 11.53
CA GLY A 322 -4.61 35.84 11.71
C GLY A 322 -5.33 35.84 10.35
N PRO A 323 -6.44 36.57 10.17
CA PRO A 323 -7.16 36.65 8.89
C PRO A 323 -6.37 37.27 7.73
N SER A 324 -5.21 37.90 7.98
CA SER A 324 -4.40 38.54 6.95
C SER A 324 -3.38 37.60 6.29
N TRP A 325 -3.36 36.32 6.69
CA TRP A 325 -2.37 35.34 6.21
C TRP A 325 -2.37 35.14 4.69
N ILE A 326 -3.51 35.36 4.02
CA ILE A 326 -3.61 35.19 2.56
C ILE A 326 -2.93 36.32 1.77
N LYS A 327 -2.69 37.49 2.36
CA LYS A 327 -2.28 38.69 1.61
C LYS A 327 -0.94 38.50 0.86
N PRO A 328 0.11 37.92 1.46
CA PRO A 328 1.35 37.65 0.73
C PRO A 328 1.13 36.65 -0.41
N LEU A 329 0.30 35.63 -0.19
CA LEU A 329 0.00 34.61 -1.19
C LEU A 329 -0.77 35.21 -2.36
N GLU A 330 -1.84 35.97 -2.13
CA GLU A 330 -2.62 36.65 -3.18
C GLU A 330 -1.74 37.49 -4.10
N ASN A 331 -0.77 38.23 -3.54
CA ASN A 331 0.16 39.05 -4.31
C ASN A 331 1.13 38.21 -5.15
N ALA A 332 1.45 36.98 -4.73
CA ALA A 332 2.37 36.09 -5.41
C ALA A 332 1.70 35.24 -6.51
N LEU A 333 0.37 35.05 -6.48
CA LEU A 333 -0.35 34.19 -7.42
C LEU A 333 -0.09 34.53 -8.90
N PRO A 334 -0.11 35.80 -9.35
CA PRO A 334 0.21 36.12 -10.75
C PRO A 334 1.62 35.68 -11.14
N VAL A 335 2.59 35.89 -10.25
CA VAL A 335 3.98 35.48 -10.48
C VAL A 335 4.10 33.96 -10.56
N TYR A 336 3.39 33.21 -9.71
CA TYR A 336 3.37 31.75 -9.78
C TYR A 336 2.80 31.25 -11.11
N ALA A 337 1.72 31.87 -11.60
CA ALA A 337 1.14 31.54 -12.90
C ALA A 337 2.14 31.81 -14.05
N ASP A 338 2.82 32.96 -14.02
CA ASP A 338 3.85 33.35 -15.00
C ASP A 338 5.04 32.38 -15.00
N LEU A 339 5.41 31.83 -13.83
CA LEU A 339 6.44 30.79 -13.68
C LEU A 339 6.00 29.40 -14.16
N GLY A 340 4.74 29.24 -14.59
CA GLY A 340 4.22 27.99 -15.12
C GLY A 340 3.56 27.07 -14.09
N TYR A 341 3.40 27.50 -12.83
CA TYR A 341 2.60 26.75 -11.87
C TYR A 341 1.13 26.72 -12.30
N ARG A 342 0.44 25.65 -11.94
CA ARG A 342 -0.99 25.48 -12.21
C ARG A 342 -1.79 25.26 -10.94
N HIS A 343 -1.16 24.67 -9.93
CA HIS A 343 -1.78 24.42 -8.64
C HIS A 343 -1.03 25.14 -7.52
N VAL A 344 -1.78 25.54 -6.48
CA VAL A 344 -1.24 26.04 -5.22
C VAL A 344 -1.78 25.16 -4.10
N PHE A 345 -0.91 24.57 -3.32
CA PHE A 345 -1.27 23.88 -2.09
C PHE A 345 -1.11 24.85 -0.91
N THR A 346 -2.13 24.91 -0.05
CA THR A 346 -1.98 25.45 1.30
C THR A 346 -2.44 24.42 2.32
N HIS A 347 -1.86 24.45 3.53
CA HIS A 347 -2.47 23.73 4.63
C HIS A 347 -3.87 24.27 4.88
N GLY A 348 -4.73 23.40 5.37
CA GLY A 348 -6.07 23.79 5.74
C GLY A 348 -6.03 24.63 7.00
N VAL A 349 -6.59 25.84 6.93
CA VAL A 349 -6.80 26.70 8.10
C VAL A 349 -8.06 26.25 8.87
N TRP A 350 -8.13 24.95 9.14
CA TRP A 350 -9.24 24.26 9.78
C TRP A 350 -9.39 24.66 11.24
N ASN A 351 -10.58 24.45 11.81
CA ASN A 351 -10.74 24.31 13.24
C ASN A 351 -9.83 23.17 13.71
N SER A 352 -8.84 23.52 14.51
CA SER A 352 -7.73 22.64 14.88
C SER A 352 -7.09 23.12 16.18
N VAL A 353 -6.13 22.34 16.70
CA VAL A 353 -5.26 22.77 17.81
C VAL A 353 -4.58 24.11 17.52
N THR A 354 -4.28 24.40 16.24
CA THR A 354 -3.70 25.67 15.83
C THR A 354 -4.68 26.84 15.87
N SER A 355 -5.98 26.63 15.76
CA SER A 355 -6.95 27.70 15.97
C SER A 355 -7.18 28.04 17.45
N ASP A 356 -6.79 27.17 18.38
CA ASP A 356 -7.01 27.41 19.80
C ASP A 356 -6.19 28.59 20.34
N ASP A 357 -6.75 29.29 21.32
CA ASP A 357 -6.08 30.33 22.10
C ASP A 357 -5.17 29.74 23.19
N SER A 358 -5.33 28.45 23.51
CA SER A 358 -4.74 27.83 24.70
C SER A 358 -3.52 26.95 24.38
N PRO A 359 -2.39 27.10 25.12
CA PRO A 359 -1.16 26.35 24.89
C PRO A 359 -1.16 24.92 25.46
N GLY A 360 -2.25 24.46 26.09
CA GLY A 360 -2.29 23.20 26.85
C GLY A 360 -2.48 21.93 26.02
N ILE A 361 -2.90 22.04 24.76
CA ILE A 361 -3.13 20.90 23.88
C ILE A 361 -1.89 20.70 22.99
N ILE A 362 -1.31 19.50 23.04
CA ILE A 362 -0.24 19.10 22.12
C ILE A 362 -0.87 18.84 20.75
N GLY A 363 -0.39 19.54 19.74
CA GLY A 363 -0.82 19.39 18.35
C GLY A 363 -0.46 20.62 17.51
N ASN A 364 -0.80 20.57 16.23
CA ASN A 364 -0.49 21.58 15.23
C ASN A 364 -1.62 21.69 14.20
N ILE A 365 -1.35 22.36 13.07
CA ILE A 365 -2.31 22.55 11.98
C ILE A 365 -2.80 21.24 11.35
N CYS A 366 -2.02 20.15 11.47
CA CYS A 366 -2.40 18.81 11.02
C CYS A 366 -3.29 18.06 12.04
N CYS A 367 -3.72 18.73 13.12
CA CYS A 367 -4.62 18.19 14.13
C CYS A 367 -6.01 18.87 14.08
N PRO A 368 -6.77 18.72 12.99
CA PRO A 368 -8.11 19.29 12.86
C PRO A 368 -9.10 18.66 13.86
N TYR A 369 -10.12 19.41 14.26
CA TYR A 369 -11.30 18.90 14.95
C TYR A 369 -12.41 18.52 13.96
N ASP A 370 -12.46 19.23 12.84
CA ASP A 370 -13.33 19.04 11.68
C ASP A 370 -12.69 19.76 10.47
N TYR A 371 -13.35 19.77 9.32
CA TYR A 371 -12.89 20.49 8.12
C TYR A 371 -13.64 21.80 7.88
N ALA A 372 -14.20 22.41 8.92
CA ALA A 372 -14.68 23.79 8.82
C ALA A 372 -13.52 24.77 8.99
N TYR A 373 -13.54 25.86 8.23
CA TYR A 373 -12.50 26.90 8.30
C TYR A 373 -12.60 27.70 9.59
N ALA A 374 -11.49 27.87 10.29
CA ALA A 374 -11.47 28.58 11.56
C ALA A 374 -11.71 30.09 11.37
N GLU A 375 -12.67 30.65 12.09
CA GLU A 375 -12.98 32.09 12.07
C GLU A 375 -11.77 32.94 12.49
N LYS A 376 -10.90 32.40 13.34
CA LYS A 376 -9.64 33.05 13.75
C LYS A 376 -8.71 33.36 12.57
N PHE A 377 -8.81 32.59 11.49
CA PHE A 377 -8.06 32.79 10.25
C PHE A 377 -8.93 33.37 9.12
N GLY A 378 -10.11 33.89 9.48
CA GLY A 378 -11.06 34.57 8.60
C GLY A 378 -12.12 33.67 7.95
N GLY A 379 -12.18 32.39 8.36
CA GLY A 379 -13.21 31.45 7.95
C GLY A 379 -13.33 31.25 6.44
N LYS A 380 -14.49 30.76 6.01
CA LYS A 380 -14.75 30.46 4.59
C LYS A 380 -14.68 31.67 3.66
N LYS A 381 -14.93 32.88 4.18
CA LYS A 381 -14.90 34.11 3.38
C LYS A 381 -13.50 34.42 2.85
N ILE A 382 -12.48 34.28 3.70
CA ILE A 382 -11.08 34.50 3.32
C ILE A 382 -10.63 33.42 2.33
N MET A 383 -11.06 32.17 2.52
CA MET A 383 -10.75 31.09 1.59
C MET A 383 -11.39 31.25 0.22
N ARG A 384 -12.67 31.66 0.16
CA ARG A 384 -13.34 31.98 -1.10
C ARG A 384 -12.59 33.09 -1.85
N ARG A 385 -12.21 34.15 -1.14
CA ARG A 385 -11.43 35.26 -1.71
C ARG A 385 -10.08 34.78 -2.27
N LEU A 386 -9.36 33.94 -1.54
CA LEU A 386 -8.09 33.36 -2.02
C LEU A 386 -8.31 32.52 -3.28
N ASN A 387 -9.36 31.71 -3.31
CA ASN A 387 -9.72 30.91 -4.49
C ASN A 387 -10.10 31.77 -5.70
N ASP A 388 -10.87 32.84 -5.50
CA ASP A 388 -11.21 33.79 -6.56
C ASP A 388 -9.95 34.46 -7.13
N ALA A 389 -9.00 34.83 -6.26
CA ALA A 389 -7.71 35.38 -6.68
C ALA A 389 -6.88 34.36 -7.49
N ALA A 390 -6.85 33.10 -7.06
CA ALA A 390 -6.18 32.02 -7.79
C ALA A 390 -6.81 31.78 -9.16
N LYS A 391 -8.14 31.70 -9.24
CA LYS A 391 -8.88 31.54 -10.50
C LYS A 391 -8.62 32.70 -11.46
N LYS A 392 -8.57 33.94 -10.96
CA LYS A 392 -8.20 35.11 -11.76
C LYS A 392 -6.78 35.01 -12.32
N ALA A 393 -5.86 34.38 -11.61
CA ALA A 393 -4.49 34.10 -12.07
C ALA A 393 -4.38 32.82 -12.92
N GLY A 394 -5.46 32.07 -13.15
CA GLY A 394 -5.43 30.80 -13.88
C GLY A 394 -4.85 29.62 -13.06
N LEU A 395 -4.89 29.72 -11.73
CA LEU A 395 -4.43 28.69 -10.80
C LEU A 395 -5.62 28.02 -10.11
N ARG A 396 -5.42 26.77 -9.66
CA ARG A 396 -6.35 26.04 -8.80
C ARG A 396 -5.75 25.82 -7.43
N ILE A 397 -6.57 25.81 -6.39
CA ILE A 397 -6.11 25.59 -5.00
C ILE A 397 -6.38 24.15 -4.59
N ALA A 398 -5.39 23.54 -3.94
CA ALA A 398 -5.54 22.33 -3.13
C ALA A 398 -5.47 22.68 -1.64
N GLN A 399 -6.24 21.95 -0.82
CA GLN A 399 -6.17 22.02 0.64
C GLN A 399 -5.76 20.67 1.23
N TRP A 400 -5.11 20.74 2.38
CA TRP A 400 -4.74 19.59 3.20
C TRP A 400 -5.99 18.92 3.80
N PHE A 401 -6.16 17.63 3.57
CA PHE A 401 -7.17 16.77 4.18
C PHE A 401 -6.54 15.46 4.61
N SER A 402 -7.23 14.72 5.47
CA SER A 402 -6.77 13.45 5.99
C SER A 402 -7.93 12.55 6.43
N PHE A 403 -7.64 11.31 6.83
CA PHE A 403 -8.64 10.36 7.33
C PHE A 403 -8.70 10.32 8.86
N GLN A 404 -7.82 11.08 9.51
CA GLN A 404 -7.72 11.24 10.95
C GLN A 404 -8.19 12.62 11.40
N LEU A 405 -8.44 12.76 12.69
CA LEU A 405 -8.60 14.05 13.35
C LEU A 405 -7.77 14.08 14.64
N SER A 406 -7.69 15.25 15.25
CA SER A 406 -7.19 15.40 16.62
C SER A 406 -7.92 14.43 17.56
N GLN A 407 -7.22 13.82 18.52
CA GLN A 407 -7.83 13.01 19.57
C GLN A 407 -8.86 13.80 20.41
N ASN A 408 -8.79 15.13 20.37
CA ASN A 408 -9.71 16.02 21.08
C ASN A 408 -10.92 16.44 20.22
N ALA A 409 -11.05 15.94 18.99
CA ALA A 409 -12.20 16.24 18.14
C ALA A 409 -13.51 15.82 18.84
N PRO A 410 -14.54 16.71 18.92
CA PRO A 410 -15.80 16.40 19.58
C PRO A 410 -16.50 15.15 19.03
N ILE A 411 -16.32 14.90 17.73
CA ILE A 411 -16.93 13.77 17.03
C ILE A 411 -16.55 12.41 17.63
N TRP A 412 -15.38 12.27 18.26
CA TRP A 412 -14.99 11.02 18.92
C TRP A 412 -15.76 10.73 20.19
N LYS A 413 -16.34 11.77 20.84
CA LYS A 413 -17.23 11.60 21.99
C LYS A 413 -18.65 11.30 21.55
N GLU A 414 -19.08 11.90 20.44
CA GLU A 414 -20.41 11.71 19.87
C GLU A 414 -20.56 10.35 19.18
N HIS A 415 -19.50 9.92 18.49
CA HIS A 415 -19.42 8.70 17.69
C HIS A 415 -18.13 7.90 17.99
N PRO A 416 -17.98 7.35 19.20
CA PRO A 416 -16.81 6.54 19.55
C PRO A 416 -16.68 5.27 18.67
N GLU A 417 -17.79 4.76 18.11
CA GLU A 417 -17.82 3.63 17.18
C GLU A 417 -17.16 3.91 15.82
N TRP A 418 -16.90 5.19 15.50
CA TRP A 418 -16.18 5.60 14.30
C TRP A 418 -14.66 5.53 14.46
N LEU A 419 -14.14 5.19 15.64
CA LEU A 419 -12.69 5.05 15.83
C LEU A 419 -12.18 3.71 15.28
N VAL A 420 -10.99 3.77 14.67
CA VAL A 420 -10.20 2.58 14.37
C VAL A 420 -9.48 2.17 15.64
N HIS A 421 -9.52 0.89 16.01
CA HIS A 421 -8.79 0.38 17.16
C HIS A 421 -7.61 -0.49 16.75
N GLN A 422 -6.51 -0.35 17.49
CA GLN A 422 -5.40 -1.27 17.50
C GLN A 422 -5.80 -2.60 18.16
N ALA A 423 -4.95 -3.62 18.03
CA ALA A 423 -5.26 -4.93 18.59
C ALA A 423 -5.29 -4.99 20.14
N ASN A 424 -4.73 -3.98 20.81
CA ASN A 424 -4.87 -3.79 22.26
C ASN A 424 -6.15 -3.02 22.67
N GLY A 425 -7.00 -2.66 21.70
CA GLY A 425 -8.23 -1.91 21.92
C GLY A 425 -8.05 -0.39 22.07
N SER A 426 -6.82 0.13 22.03
CA SER A 426 -6.57 1.58 22.00
C SER A 426 -6.89 2.17 20.61
N PRO A 427 -7.25 3.46 20.50
CA PRO A 427 -7.41 4.10 19.21
C PRO A 427 -6.13 4.02 18.36
N TRP A 428 -6.30 3.82 17.06
CA TRP A 428 -5.21 3.81 16.10
C TRP A 428 -4.69 5.23 15.90
N ASN A 429 -3.42 5.43 16.24
CA ASN A 429 -2.79 6.74 16.19
C ASN A 429 -1.49 6.75 15.38
N ALA A 430 -1.09 5.63 14.77
CA ALA A 430 0.19 5.47 14.05
C ALA A 430 1.42 6.04 14.81
N SER A 431 1.43 5.93 16.15
CA SER A 431 2.43 6.53 17.05
C SER A 431 2.45 8.06 17.15
N TYR A 432 1.52 8.77 16.49
CA TYR A 432 1.21 10.16 16.83
C TYR A 432 0.48 10.18 18.18
N ARG A 433 0.78 11.13 19.06
CA ARG A 433 0.11 11.20 20.37
C ARG A 433 -1.22 11.93 20.31
N GLU A 434 -1.43 12.71 19.28
CA GLU A 434 -2.45 13.74 19.18
C GLU A 434 -3.49 13.47 18.09
N LEU A 435 -3.34 12.40 17.30
CA LEU A 435 -4.23 12.06 16.18
C LEU A 435 -4.86 10.67 16.36
N TRP A 436 -6.13 10.54 15.99
CA TRP A 436 -6.82 9.25 15.88
C TRP A 436 -7.41 9.08 14.48
N ALA A 437 -7.23 7.89 13.91
CA ALA A 437 -7.81 7.51 12.62
C ALA A 437 -9.30 7.18 12.78
N GLY A 438 -10.13 7.72 11.89
CA GLY A 438 -11.53 7.32 11.79
C GLY A 438 -11.73 6.14 10.84
N LYS A 439 -12.80 5.38 11.08
CA LYS A 439 -13.08 4.09 10.46
C LYS A 439 -13.86 4.30 9.16
N MET A 440 -13.14 4.33 8.04
CA MET A 440 -13.71 4.57 6.70
C MET A 440 -14.68 3.48 6.21
N THR A 441 -14.89 2.40 6.97
CA THR A 441 -15.87 1.35 6.66
C THR A 441 -17.21 1.53 7.37
N THR A 442 -17.42 2.66 8.05
CA THR A 442 -18.68 3.05 8.70
C THR A 442 -19.18 4.40 8.16
N GLU A 443 -20.22 4.95 8.79
CA GLU A 443 -20.81 6.27 8.50
C GLU A 443 -19.81 7.44 8.65
N TYR A 444 -18.64 7.20 9.26
CA TYR A 444 -17.55 8.18 9.26
C TYR A 444 -17.10 8.56 7.86
N ALA A 445 -17.09 7.62 6.90
CA ALA A 445 -16.73 7.92 5.52
C ALA A 445 -17.69 8.92 4.88
N ASP A 446 -19.00 8.73 5.09
CA ASP A 446 -20.04 9.64 4.60
C ASP A 446 -19.93 11.01 5.27
N TRP A 447 -19.61 11.05 6.57
CA TRP A 447 -19.40 12.31 7.29
C TRP A 447 -18.18 13.08 6.75
N ILE A 448 -17.05 12.40 6.52
CA ILE A 448 -15.85 12.99 5.91
C ILE A 448 -16.14 13.48 4.49
N GLU A 449 -16.87 12.69 3.69
CA GLU A 449 -17.30 13.08 2.35
C GLU A 449 -18.09 14.40 2.39
N GLN A 450 -19.11 14.47 3.24
CA GLN A 450 -19.95 15.66 3.39
C GLN A 450 -19.14 16.89 3.81
N GLN A 451 -18.20 16.73 4.74
CA GLN A 451 -17.30 17.81 5.16
C GLN A 451 -16.46 18.35 3.98
N ILE A 452 -15.90 17.46 3.17
CA ILE A 452 -15.09 17.84 1.99
C ILE A 452 -15.95 18.52 0.92
N LEU A 453 -17.14 17.99 0.64
CA LEU A 453 -18.07 18.58 -0.33
C LEU A 453 -18.54 19.97 0.14
N ALA A 454 -18.83 20.14 1.42
CA ALA A 454 -19.19 21.43 2.01
C ALA A 454 -18.07 22.46 1.85
N VAL A 455 -16.80 22.08 2.01
CA VAL A 455 -15.66 22.97 1.74
C VAL A 455 -15.68 23.49 0.31
N LYS A 456 -15.95 22.62 -0.67
CA LYS A 456 -16.04 23.02 -2.08
C LYS A 456 -17.23 23.93 -2.34
N GLU A 457 -18.40 23.64 -1.78
CA GLU A 457 -19.57 24.52 -1.89
C GLU A 457 -19.27 25.91 -1.29
N ASP A 458 -18.63 25.93 -0.12
CA ASP A 458 -18.38 27.17 0.61
C ASP A 458 -17.27 28.04 0.00
N THR A 459 -16.32 27.47 -0.72
CA THR A 459 -15.11 28.21 -1.16
C THR A 459 -14.80 28.08 -2.65
N GLY A 460 -15.37 27.09 -3.33
CA GLY A 460 -15.10 26.75 -4.72
C GLY A 460 -13.72 26.14 -4.94
N ILE A 461 -13.06 25.64 -3.90
CA ILE A 461 -11.75 24.96 -3.99
C ILE A 461 -11.86 23.69 -4.83
N ASP A 462 -10.79 23.41 -5.58
CA ASP A 462 -10.82 22.42 -6.66
C ASP A 462 -9.91 21.22 -6.39
N GLY A 463 -9.13 21.21 -5.31
CA GLY A 463 -8.09 20.22 -5.06
C GLY A 463 -8.00 19.73 -3.63
N ILE A 464 -7.53 18.49 -3.50
CA ILE A 464 -7.26 17.82 -2.23
C ILE A 464 -5.81 17.38 -2.20
N PHE A 465 -5.15 17.61 -1.06
CA PHE A 465 -3.91 16.97 -0.68
C PHE A 465 -4.21 16.02 0.48
N TRP A 466 -4.00 14.73 0.27
CA TRP A 466 -4.20 13.71 1.29
C TRP A 466 -2.92 13.45 2.07
N ASP A 467 -2.96 13.75 3.37
CA ASP A 467 -1.85 13.61 4.29
C ASP A 467 -1.97 12.36 5.16
N SER A 468 -0.83 11.81 5.59
CA SER A 468 -0.77 10.54 6.34
C SER A 468 -1.58 9.41 5.66
N TYR A 469 -1.61 9.45 4.33
CA TYR A 469 -2.49 8.64 3.49
C TYR A 469 -2.29 7.14 3.74
N GLN A 470 -1.03 6.73 3.91
CA GLN A 470 -0.69 5.33 4.13
C GLN A 470 -0.86 4.87 5.58
N ASN A 471 -0.38 5.64 6.56
CA ASN A 471 -0.21 5.25 7.97
C ASN A 471 -1.44 5.50 8.85
N LEU A 472 -2.23 6.54 8.56
CA LEU A 472 -3.50 6.82 9.24
C LEU A 472 -4.74 6.57 8.35
N GLY A 473 -4.52 6.24 7.07
CA GLY A 473 -5.58 5.84 6.14
C GLY A 473 -5.49 4.37 5.72
N VAL A 474 -4.82 4.12 4.60
CA VAL A 474 -4.89 2.84 3.84
C VAL A 474 -4.46 1.61 4.65
N THR A 475 -3.45 1.74 5.51
CA THR A 475 -2.95 0.60 6.31
C THR A 475 -3.90 0.20 7.44
N CYS A 476 -4.84 1.05 7.81
CA CYS A 476 -5.63 0.88 9.02
C CYS A 476 -6.62 -0.29 8.90
N ILE A 477 -6.63 -1.13 9.94
CA ILE A 477 -7.63 -2.19 10.17
C ILE A 477 -8.14 -1.96 11.58
N ASP A 478 -9.46 -1.89 11.74
CA ASP A 478 -10.06 -1.85 13.07
C ASP A 478 -10.07 -3.26 13.67
N TRP A 479 -9.14 -3.52 14.58
CA TRP A 479 -8.96 -4.85 15.18
C TRP A 479 -10.07 -5.23 16.15
N ALA A 480 -10.81 -4.24 16.67
CA ALA A 480 -12.00 -4.46 17.48
C ALA A 480 -13.20 -4.89 16.63
N SER A 481 -13.20 -4.59 15.32
CA SER A 481 -14.28 -5.00 14.42
C SER A 481 -14.32 -6.53 14.29
N PRO A 482 -15.51 -7.16 14.33
CA PRO A 482 -15.64 -8.60 14.13
C PRO A 482 -15.13 -9.07 12.77
N ASP A 483 -15.36 -8.27 11.73
CA ASP A 483 -15.02 -8.55 10.34
C ASP A 483 -13.63 -8.06 9.93
N LYS A 484 -12.96 -7.20 10.72
CA LYS A 484 -11.60 -6.69 10.44
C LYS A 484 -11.42 -6.20 9.00
N THR A 485 -12.46 -5.61 8.41
CA THR A 485 -12.44 -5.19 7.00
C THR A 485 -11.38 -4.09 6.81
N PRO A 486 -10.43 -4.24 5.87
CA PRO A 486 -9.46 -3.19 5.56
C PRO A 486 -10.11 -1.92 5.01
N GLN A 487 -9.58 -0.75 5.35
CA GLN A 487 -10.14 0.55 4.96
C GLN A 487 -9.78 1.00 3.55
N ALA A 488 -8.75 0.40 2.95
CA ALA A 488 -8.19 0.80 1.65
C ALA A 488 -9.25 0.96 0.55
N GLU A 489 -10.17 -0.01 0.40
CA GLU A 489 -11.20 0.04 -0.64
C GLU A 489 -12.19 1.19 -0.43
N ALA A 490 -12.57 1.49 0.82
CA ALA A 490 -13.47 2.61 1.12
C ALA A 490 -12.82 3.96 0.79
N ILE A 491 -11.54 4.12 1.12
CA ILE A 491 -10.75 5.31 0.80
C ILE A 491 -10.69 5.53 -0.72
N TRP A 492 -10.36 4.52 -1.50
CA TRP A 492 -10.28 4.67 -2.96
C TRP A 492 -11.62 4.94 -3.63
N ARG A 493 -12.72 4.42 -3.08
CA ARG A 493 -14.08 4.76 -3.52
C ARG A 493 -14.42 6.22 -3.23
N LEU A 494 -14.11 6.71 -2.03
CA LEU A 494 -14.27 8.11 -1.67
C LEU A 494 -13.46 9.01 -2.61
N GLN A 495 -12.20 8.66 -2.88
CA GLN A 495 -11.39 9.41 -3.84
C GLN A 495 -12.02 9.41 -5.24
N ALA A 496 -12.49 8.27 -5.76
CA ALA A 496 -13.14 8.24 -7.06
C ALA A 496 -14.42 9.10 -7.11
N LEU A 497 -15.19 9.11 -6.02
CA LEU A 497 -16.35 9.97 -5.87
C LEU A 497 -15.95 11.45 -5.91
N LEU A 498 -15.00 11.86 -5.08
CA LEU A 498 -14.54 13.25 -5.03
C LEU A 498 -13.95 13.71 -6.37
N GLN A 499 -13.30 12.82 -7.11
CA GLN A 499 -12.84 13.15 -8.47
C GLN A 499 -14.00 13.44 -9.42
N LYS A 500 -15.10 12.67 -9.35
CA LYS A 500 -16.32 12.92 -10.15
C LYS A 500 -16.98 14.25 -9.78
N GLU A 501 -16.89 14.63 -8.51
CA GLU A 501 -17.30 15.95 -8.03
C GLU A 501 -16.34 17.07 -8.46
N GLY A 502 -15.29 16.76 -9.23
CA GLY A 502 -14.39 17.72 -9.86
C GLY A 502 -13.19 18.11 -9.02
N PHE A 503 -12.88 17.35 -7.95
CA PHE A 503 -11.61 17.52 -7.24
C PHE A 503 -10.45 16.89 -8.02
N PHE A 504 -9.34 17.61 -8.13
CA PHE A 504 -8.05 16.96 -8.39
C PHE A 504 -7.43 16.49 -7.07
N GLN A 505 -6.59 15.47 -7.11
CA GLN A 505 -6.09 14.80 -5.92
C GLN A 505 -4.59 14.63 -5.96
N THR A 506 -4.00 14.95 -4.83
CA THR A 506 -2.58 14.83 -4.58
C THR A 506 -2.41 14.08 -3.27
N CYS A 507 -1.34 13.29 -3.14
CA CYS A 507 -1.16 12.42 -1.97
C CYS A 507 0.26 12.49 -1.44
N GLU A 508 0.39 12.49 -0.12
CA GLU A 508 1.66 12.38 0.63
C GLU A 508 2.26 10.97 0.55
N VAL A 509 2.20 10.31 -0.61
CA VAL A 509 2.76 8.97 -0.82
C VAL A 509 2.83 8.63 -2.31
N VAL A 510 3.52 7.54 -2.65
CA VAL A 510 3.37 6.86 -3.95
C VAL A 510 2.04 6.11 -4.00
N THR A 511 1.16 6.52 -4.92
CA THR A 511 -0.17 5.91 -5.14
C THR A 511 -0.67 6.12 -6.57
N PRO A 512 -1.44 5.17 -7.15
CA PRO A 512 -2.12 5.40 -8.42
C PRO A 512 -3.34 6.34 -8.30
N PHE A 513 -3.89 6.54 -7.10
CA PHE A 513 -5.12 7.29 -6.83
C PHE A 513 -4.83 8.77 -6.53
N GLY A 514 -4.46 9.50 -7.58
CA GLY A 514 -4.07 10.91 -7.54
C GLY A 514 -2.66 11.13 -8.08
N VAL A 515 -2.11 12.31 -7.81
CA VAL A 515 -0.72 12.67 -8.10
C VAL A 515 0.12 12.45 -6.83
N SER A 516 1.06 11.52 -6.90
CA SER A 516 2.03 11.30 -5.82
C SER A 516 2.93 12.53 -5.67
N GLN A 517 2.97 13.13 -4.48
CA GLN A 517 3.85 14.27 -4.18
C GLN A 517 5.06 13.89 -3.34
N VAL A 518 5.01 12.71 -2.72
CA VAL A 518 6.10 12.17 -1.93
C VAL A 518 6.52 10.85 -2.55
N ALA A 519 7.54 10.90 -3.40
CA ALA A 519 8.36 9.75 -3.76
C ALA A 519 9.70 9.95 -3.06
N LEU A 520 9.99 9.12 -2.07
CA LEU A 520 11.14 9.29 -1.19
C LEU A 520 12.40 8.82 -1.89
N PHE A 521 12.92 9.64 -2.79
CA PHE A 521 14.27 9.43 -3.29
C PHE A 521 15.24 9.81 -2.19
N GLY A 522 15.87 8.81 -1.58
CA GLY A 522 16.98 9.02 -0.66
C GLY A 522 18.13 9.68 -1.42
N PHE A 523 18.23 11.00 -1.30
CA PHE A 523 19.45 11.72 -1.64
C PHE A 523 20.52 11.34 -0.63
N ASP A 524 21.78 11.25 -1.07
CA ASP A 524 22.90 10.87 -0.19
C ASP A 524 23.02 11.77 1.05
N ASP A 525 22.51 13.01 0.96
CA ASP A 525 22.50 14.01 2.02
C ASP A 525 21.21 14.03 2.88
N ASP A 526 20.21 13.18 2.59
CA ASP A 526 18.98 13.11 3.37
C ASP A 526 19.23 12.47 4.75
N LYS A 527 19.42 13.32 5.76
CA LYS A 527 19.60 12.90 7.16
C LYS A 527 18.30 12.44 7.82
N PHE A 528 17.14 12.74 7.25
CA PHE A 528 15.84 12.30 7.76
C PHE A 528 15.53 10.86 7.31
N ARG A 529 16.01 10.45 6.12
CA ARG A 529 15.77 9.13 5.52
C ARG A 529 17.06 8.57 4.91
N ARG A 530 17.65 7.56 5.55
CA ARG A 530 18.90 6.92 5.09
C ARG A 530 18.68 5.53 4.50
N ARG A 531 19.46 5.18 3.49
CA ARG A 531 19.54 3.82 2.95
C ARG A 531 19.99 2.86 4.05
N LEU A 532 19.26 1.77 4.26
CA LEU A 532 19.58 0.79 5.32
C LEU A 532 20.99 0.19 5.20
N TRP A 533 21.53 0.15 3.99
CA TRP A 533 22.83 -0.45 3.63
C TRP A 533 23.93 0.59 3.39
N SER A 534 23.72 1.87 3.71
CA SER A 534 24.82 2.85 3.73
C SER A 534 25.59 2.86 5.05
N ASP A 535 25.07 2.18 6.08
CA ASP A 535 25.71 2.06 7.40
C ASP A 535 26.51 0.74 7.55
N THR A 536 26.57 -0.09 6.49
CA THR A 536 27.39 -1.30 6.36
C THR A 536 28.57 -1.05 5.42
#